data_AF-A0A3N5PDI9-F1
#
_entry.id   AF-A0A3N5PDI9-F1
#
_cell.length_a   1.000
_cell.length_b   1.000
_cell.length_c   1.000
_cell.angle_alpha   90.00
_cell.angle_beta   90.00
_cell.angle_gamma   90.00
#
_symmetry.space_group_name_H-M   'P 1'
#
loop_
_entity.id
_entity.type
_entity.pdbx_description
1 polymer ?
#
loop_
_entity_poly.entity_id
_entity_poly.type
_entity_poly.pdbx_seq_one_letter_code
_entity_poly.pdbx_strand_id
1 'polypeptide(L)'
;MNYVILIGIALFFVVTALHKGTMGWDFGGGAMNFRIDDGNYSLHVKGDGDVDLEPDGSGIAALDRGGSFDFRMRRDGLDRRVLFTNPDGTIERQFFLEGDEQPWGPEADRFVAEVMPIVLRETAIDAGGRVAWLIGNRGHTGLLDEIDLIQSDFAQRIYTVE
;
A
#
# COMPACT_ATOMS: atom_id res chain seq x y z
N MET A 1 24.01 42.88 -24.75
CA MET A 1 22.58 42.69 -25.10
C MET A 1 22.46 41.42 -25.90
N ASN A 2 21.71 40.38 -25.57
CA ASN A 2 21.16 39.83 -24.33
C ASN A 2 20.74 38.40 -24.72
N TYR A 3 20.91 37.46 -23.79
CA TYR A 3 20.48 36.05 -23.68
C TYR A 3 19.33 35.60 -24.61
N VAL A 4 19.27 34.33 -25.05
CA VAL A 4 18.67 33.21 -24.28
C VAL A 4 19.24 31.84 -24.70
N ILE A 5 19.69 31.07 -23.71
CA ILE A 5 19.98 29.63 -23.80
C ILE A 5 18.65 28.88 -23.58
N LEU A 6 18.22 28.07 -24.55
CA LEU A 6 17.11 27.13 -24.41
C LEU A 6 17.56 25.96 -23.53
N ILE A 7 17.22 26.00 -22.24
CA ILE A 7 17.22 24.82 -21.38
C ILE A 7 15.81 24.22 -21.47
N GLY A 8 15.70 23.07 -22.13
CA GLY A 8 14.50 22.25 -22.10
C GLY A 8 14.31 21.70 -20.69
N ILE A 9 13.50 22.40 -19.88
CA ILE A 9 13.04 21.91 -18.59
C ILE A 9 11.95 20.90 -18.87
N ALA A 10 12.27 19.61 -18.73
CA ALA A 10 11.26 18.57 -18.56
C ALA A 10 10.46 18.92 -17.29
N LEU A 11 9.20 19.27 -17.48
CA LEU A 11 8.22 19.49 -16.41
C LEU A 11 7.98 18.15 -15.71
N PHE A 12 8.81 17.85 -14.71
CA PHE A 12 8.49 16.87 -13.69
C PHE A 12 7.46 17.54 -12.78
N PHE A 13 6.18 17.22 -12.97
CA PHE A 13 5.13 17.59 -12.02
C PHE A 13 5.38 16.76 -10.75
N VAL A 14 6.21 17.28 -9.83
CA VAL A 14 6.14 16.87 -8.43
C VAL A 14 4.86 17.49 -7.89
N VAL A 15 3.77 16.73 -7.90
CA VAL A 15 2.63 17.06 -7.07
C VAL A 15 3.06 16.76 -5.64
N THR A 16 3.66 17.74 -4.97
CA THR A 16 3.75 17.73 -3.51
C THR A 16 2.33 17.87 -2.98
N ALA A 17 1.67 16.75 -2.78
CA ALA A 17 0.48 16.67 -1.95
C ALA A 17 0.90 17.14 -0.55
N LEU A 18 0.41 18.31 -0.16
CA LEU A 18 0.42 18.73 1.23
C LEU A 18 -0.49 17.74 1.98
N HIS A 19 0.10 16.70 2.55
CA HIS A 19 -0.54 15.84 3.54
C HIS A 19 -0.80 16.67 4.79
N LYS A 20 -1.88 17.46 4.78
CA LYS A 20 -2.50 18.03 5.96
C LYS A 20 -3.78 17.26 6.23
N GLY A 21 -3.61 16.25 7.07
CA GLY A 21 -4.68 15.45 7.63
C GLY A 21 -4.08 14.46 8.59
N THR A 22 -3.53 14.96 9.70
CA THR A 22 -3.30 14.13 10.89
C THR A 22 -4.66 13.71 11.45
N MET A 23 -5.30 12.75 10.78
CA MET A 23 -6.12 11.73 11.43
C MET A 23 -5.36 10.42 11.25
N GLY A 24 -4.15 10.38 11.81
CA GLY A 24 -3.48 9.13 12.09
C GLY A 24 -4.33 8.42 13.14
N TRP A 25 -5.03 7.39 12.73
CA TRP A 25 -5.48 6.37 13.65
C TRP A 25 -4.20 5.77 14.24
N ASP A 26 -3.88 6.18 15.45
CA ASP A 26 -2.66 5.83 16.19
C ASP A 26 -2.67 4.31 16.46
N PHE A 27 -2.17 3.50 15.51
CA PHE A 27 -1.57 2.21 15.84
C PHE A 27 -0.19 2.50 16.44
N GLY A 28 -0.14 3.24 17.55
CA GLY A 28 1.12 3.74 18.12
C GLY A 28 2.15 2.63 18.22
N GLY A 29 3.19 2.69 17.38
CA GLY A 29 4.28 1.71 17.34
C GLY A 29 3.83 0.25 17.33
N GLY A 30 2.69 -0.05 16.71
CA GLY A 30 2.00 -1.32 16.84
C GLY A 30 2.45 -2.34 15.81
N ALA A 31 2.80 -3.55 16.25
CA ALA A 31 3.00 -4.67 15.33
C ALA A 31 1.67 -5.06 14.68
N MET A 32 1.56 -4.92 13.36
CA MET A 32 0.44 -5.45 12.59
C MET A 32 0.68 -6.94 12.33
N ASN A 33 -0.35 -7.77 12.53
CA ASN A 33 -0.34 -9.16 12.13
C ASN A 33 -1.72 -9.54 11.63
N PHE A 34 -1.83 -9.74 10.31
CA PHE A 34 -3.08 -10.00 9.63
C PHE A 34 -2.95 -11.26 8.79
N ARG A 35 -3.97 -12.12 8.84
CA ARG A 35 -3.99 -13.36 8.09
C ARG A 35 -5.38 -13.62 7.53
N ILE A 36 -5.45 -13.93 6.25
CA ILE A 36 -6.65 -14.42 5.56
C ILE A 36 -6.34 -15.78 4.95
N ASP A 37 -7.33 -16.64 4.99
CA ASP A 37 -7.40 -17.89 4.23
C ASP A 37 -8.87 -18.07 3.81
N ASP A 38 -9.14 -17.99 2.50
CA ASP A 38 -10.49 -18.07 1.94
C ASP A 38 -10.70 -19.32 1.06
N GLY A 39 -9.71 -20.22 1.04
CA GLY A 39 -9.69 -21.40 0.18
C GLY A 39 -9.15 -21.17 -1.24
N ASN A 40 -9.19 -19.93 -1.76
CA ASN A 40 -8.59 -19.58 -3.05
C ASN A 40 -7.13 -19.13 -2.88
N TYR A 41 -6.87 -18.37 -1.82
CA TYR A 41 -5.53 -17.96 -1.43
C TYR A 41 -5.40 -17.88 0.08
N SER A 42 -4.15 -17.93 0.54
CA SER A 42 -3.79 -17.53 1.89
C SER A 42 -2.87 -16.32 1.82
N LEU A 43 -3.15 -15.31 2.64
CA LEU A 43 -2.38 -14.08 2.74
C LEU A 43 -1.96 -13.88 4.19
N HIS A 44 -0.68 -13.63 4.42
CA HIS A 44 -0.14 -13.25 5.72
C HIS A 44 0.58 -11.92 5.55
N VAL A 45 0.18 -10.92 6.31
CA VAL A 45 0.80 -9.60 6.38
C VAL A 45 1.29 -9.34 7.79
N LYS A 46 2.52 -8.81 7.91
CA LYS A 46 3.11 -8.34 9.15
C LYS A 46 3.66 -6.94 8.94
N GLY A 47 3.44 -6.07 9.91
CA GLY A 47 4.02 -4.73 9.96
C GLY A 47 4.68 -4.50 11.30
N ASP A 48 5.78 -3.77 11.32
CA ASP A 48 6.47 -3.28 12.51
C ASP A 48 6.85 -1.82 12.29
N GLY A 49 6.49 -0.95 13.24
CA GLY A 49 6.55 0.49 13.11
C GLY A 49 5.38 1.09 12.31
N ASP A 50 5.40 2.41 12.12
CA ASP A 50 4.36 3.09 11.36
C ASP A 50 4.60 2.88 9.85
N VAL A 51 3.53 2.52 9.15
CA VAL A 51 3.52 2.27 7.71
C VAL A 51 2.34 2.99 7.08
N ASP A 52 2.63 3.84 6.09
CA ASP A 52 1.63 4.49 5.26
C ASP A 52 1.62 3.78 3.90
N LEU A 53 0.45 3.26 3.52
CA LEU A 53 0.25 2.67 2.20
C LEU A 53 -0.20 3.75 1.21
N GLU A 54 0.18 3.59 -0.06
CA GLU A 54 -0.33 4.46 -1.11
C GLU A 54 -1.84 4.23 -1.28
N PRO A 55 -2.69 5.28 -1.24
CA PRO A 55 -4.15 5.13 -1.33
C PRO A 55 -4.66 4.50 -2.63
N ASP A 56 -3.84 4.45 -3.68
CA ASP A 56 -4.17 3.77 -4.94
C ASP A 56 -3.88 2.25 -4.92
N GLY A 57 -3.22 1.76 -3.86
CA GLY A 57 -2.79 0.37 -3.72
C GLY A 57 -1.51 0.04 -4.51
N SER A 58 -0.71 1.03 -4.91
CA SER A 58 0.54 0.79 -5.66
C SER A 58 1.71 0.35 -4.80
N GLY A 59 1.65 0.56 -3.47
CA GLY A 59 2.73 0.17 -2.57
C GLY A 59 2.72 0.94 -1.25
N ILE A 60 3.92 1.29 -0.77
CA ILE A 60 4.15 2.00 0.49
C ILE A 60 4.55 3.45 0.18
N ALA A 61 3.85 4.40 0.81
CA ALA A 61 4.14 5.83 0.76
C ALA A 61 5.23 6.21 1.77
N ALA A 62 5.15 5.66 2.98
CA ALA A 62 6.14 5.86 4.03
C ALA A 62 6.28 4.63 4.93
N LEU A 63 7.47 4.45 5.49
CA LEU A 63 7.76 3.42 6.48
C LEU A 63 8.73 4.03 7.50
N ASP A 64 8.49 3.80 8.78
CA ASP A 64 9.37 4.27 9.85
C ASP A 64 10.80 3.77 9.72
N ARG A 65 11.76 4.56 10.21
CA ARG A 65 13.15 4.09 10.34
C ARG A 65 13.19 2.92 11.33
N GLY A 66 13.77 1.81 10.92
CA GLY A 66 13.79 0.54 11.63
C GLY A 66 12.54 -0.32 11.40
N GLY A 67 11.52 0.21 10.72
CA GLY A 67 10.28 -0.48 10.45
C GLY A 67 10.38 -1.53 9.35
N SER A 68 9.38 -2.40 9.30
CA SER A 68 9.24 -3.44 8.27
C SER A 68 7.79 -3.68 7.88
N PHE A 69 7.58 -4.08 6.63
CA PHE A 69 6.28 -4.50 6.12
C PHE A 69 6.48 -5.73 5.23
N ASP A 70 6.00 -6.87 5.70
CA ASP A 70 6.18 -8.18 5.09
C ASP A 70 4.83 -8.76 4.72
N PHE A 71 4.64 -9.11 3.45
CA PHE A 71 3.48 -9.88 3.05
C PHE A 71 3.85 -11.07 2.20
N ARG A 72 3.20 -12.19 2.50
CA ARG A 72 3.31 -13.44 1.78
C ARG A 72 1.93 -13.90 1.37
N MET A 73 1.79 -14.29 0.11
CA MET A 73 0.56 -14.88 -0.39
C MET A 73 0.86 -16.19 -1.10
N ARG A 74 0.05 -17.22 -0.80
CA ARG A 74 0.01 -18.47 -1.53
C ARG A 74 -1.31 -18.59 -2.28
N ARG A 75 -1.25 -18.72 -3.60
CA ARG A 75 -2.40 -18.87 -4.50
C ARG A 75 -2.01 -19.83 -5.62
N ASP A 76 -2.91 -20.75 -6.00
CA ASP A 76 -2.69 -21.73 -7.08
C ASP A 76 -1.39 -22.56 -6.93
N GLY A 77 -1.00 -22.83 -5.69
CA GLY A 77 0.23 -23.57 -5.38
C GLY A 77 1.53 -22.77 -5.54
N LEU A 78 1.45 -21.48 -5.85
CA LEU A 78 2.58 -20.55 -5.94
C LEU A 78 2.70 -19.69 -4.68
N ASP A 79 3.86 -19.68 -4.03
CA ASP A 79 4.20 -18.79 -2.90
C ASP A 79 4.98 -17.56 -3.39
N ARG A 80 4.46 -16.37 -3.10
CA ARG A 80 5.11 -15.10 -3.38
C ARG A 80 5.20 -14.28 -2.10
N ARG A 81 6.31 -13.60 -1.87
CA ARG A 81 6.52 -12.73 -0.72
C ARG A 81 7.24 -11.46 -1.12
N VAL A 82 6.84 -10.34 -0.52
CA VAL A 82 7.56 -9.08 -0.59
C VAL A 82 7.84 -8.60 0.82
N LEU A 83 9.06 -8.09 1.00
CA LEU A 83 9.49 -7.45 2.24
C LEU A 83 9.96 -6.04 1.91
N PHE A 84 9.35 -5.07 2.59
CA PHE A 84 9.84 -3.72 2.68
C PHE A 84 10.50 -3.52 4.05
N THR A 85 11.66 -2.89 4.06
CA THR A 85 12.38 -2.50 5.28
C THR A 85 12.87 -1.09 5.15
N ASN A 86 13.07 -0.39 6.27
CA ASN A 86 13.68 0.93 6.25
C ASN A 86 14.79 1.03 7.31
N PRO A 87 15.93 0.34 7.13
CA PRO A 87 16.96 0.25 8.17
C PRO A 87 17.52 1.63 8.58
N ASP A 88 17.78 2.50 7.60
CA ASP A 88 18.55 3.74 7.82
C ASP A 88 17.87 5.02 7.31
N GLY A 89 16.57 4.98 7.00
CA GLY A 89 15.81 6.08 6.42
C GLY A 89 15.64 5.99 4.90
N THR A 90 16.06 4.88 4.28
CA THR A 90 15.77 4.53 2.88
C THR A 90 14.99 3.22 2.85
N ILE A 91 13.86 3.21 2.13
CA ILE A 91 13.04 2.01 1.95
C ILE A 91 13.74 1.04 0.99
N GLU A 92 14.07 -0.13 1.50
CA GLU A 92 14.57 -1.28 0.76
C GLU A 92 13.44 -2.24 0.43
N ARG A 93 13.63 -3.01 -0.64
CA ARG A 93 12.60 -3.86 -1.27
C ARG A 93 13.19 -5.20 -1.66
N GLN A 94 12.58 -6.28 -1.17
CA GLN A 94 12.96 -7.65 -1.51
C GLN A 94 11.74 -8.42 -1.99
N PHE A 95 11.95 -9.24 -3.02
CA PHE A 95 10.91 -10.09 -3.60
C PHE A 95 11.38 -11.54 -3.58
N PHE A 96 10.49 -12.44 -3.19
CA PHE A 96 10.76 -13.87 -3.10
C PHE A 96 9.69 -14.66 -3.85
N LEU A 97 10.14 -15.66 -4.60
CA LEU A 97 9.29 -16.63 -5.29
C LEU A 97 9.65 -18.03 -4.79
N GLU A 98 8.68 -18.76 -4.25
CA GLU A 98 8.91 -20.08 -3.63
C GLU A 98 10.01 -20.07 -2.55
N GLY A 99 10.19 -18.92 -1.88
CA GLY A 99 11.21 -18.71 -0.85
C GLY A 99 12.57 -18.24 -1.36
N ASP A 100 12.83 -18.29 -2.67
CA ASP A 100 14.07 -17.81 -3.27
C ASP A 100 13.99 -16.32 -3.62
N GLU A 101 14.99 -15.54 -3.21
CA GLU A 101 15.06 -14.12 -3.54
C GLU A 101 15.26 -13.92 -5.05
N GLN A 102 14.44 -13.04 -5.62
CA GLN A 102 14.44 -12.69 -7.04
C GLN A 102 14.76 -11.21 -7.21
N PRO A 103 15.39 -10.81 -8.34
CA PRO A 103 15.53 -9.41 -8.66
C PRO A 103 14.18 -8.71 -8.72
N TRP A 104 14.09 -7.50 -8.16
CA TRP A 104 12.89 -6.69 -8.29
C TRP A 104 12.62 -6.37 -9.76
N GLY A 105 11.37 -6.56 -10.19
CA GLY A 105 10.96 -6.35 -11.57
C GLY A 105 9.45 -6.43 -11.74
N PRO A 106 8.96 -6.56 -12.99
CA PRO A 106 7.52 -6.47 -13.29
C PRO A 106 6.64 -7.46 -12.53
N GLU A 107 7.17 -8.63 -12.16
CA GLU A 107 6.42 -9.60 -11.36
C GLU A 107 6.24 -9.15 -9.91
N ALA A 108 7.28 -8.54 -9.31
CA ALA A 108 7.19 -7.96 -7.98
C ALA A 108 6.17 -6.82 -7.96
N ASP A 109 6.20 -5.93 -8.96
CA ASP A 109 5.25 -4.82 -9.07
C ASP A 109 3.80 -5.31 -9.21
N ARG A 110 3.56 -6.34 -10.03
CA ARG A 110 2.23 -6.96 -10.15
C ARG A 110 1.77 -7.58 -8.84
N PHE A 111 2.67 -8.25 -8.15
CA PHE A 111 2.34 -8.89 -6.89
C PHE A 111 2.01 -7.88 -5.79
N VAL A 112 2.72 -6.75 -5.72
CA VAL A 112 2.37 -5.62 -4.85
C VAL A 112 0.98 -5.09 -5.18
N ALA A 113 0.69 -4.81 -6.45
CA ALA A 113 -0.60 -4.31 -6.90
C ALA A 113 -1.76 -5.30 -6.70
N GLU A 114 -1.47 -6.60 -6.62
CA GLU A 114 -2.45 -7.64 -6.28
C GLU A 114 -2.79 -7.62 -4.77
N VAL A 115 -1.77 -7.48 -3.91
CA VAL A 115 -1.93 -7.63 -2.45
C VAL A 115 -2.38 -6.33 -1.77
N MET A 116 -1.83 -5.17 -2.14
CA MET A 116 -2.07 -3.92 -1.43
C MET A 116 -3.56 -3.53 -1.35
N PRO A 117 -4.38 -3.66 -2.41
CA PRO A 117 -5.81 -3.41 -2.31
C PRO A 117 -6.53 -4.36 -1.33
N ILE A 118 -6.04 -5.59 -1.14
CA ILE A 118 -6.59 -6.52 -0.14
C ILE A 118 -6.25 -6.00 1.25
N VAL A 119 -5.02 -5.56 1.49
CA VAL A 119 -4.60 -5.03 2.81
C VAL A 119 -5.41 -3.80 3.18
N LEU A 120 -5.47 -2.79 2.29
CA LEU A 120 -6.25 -1.56 2.51
C LEU A 120 -7.72 -1.85 2.86
N ARG A 121 -8.33 -2.79 2.15
CA ARG A 121 -9.74 -3.17 2.35
C ARG A 121 -9.98 -3.90 3.65
N GLU A 122 -9.14 -4.88 3.99
CA GLU A 122 -9.45 -5.79 5.09
C GLU A 122 -8.96 -5.30 6.45
N THR A 123 -7.91 -4.46 6.48
CA THR A 123 -7.39 -3.88 7.72
C THR A 123 -7.94 -2.48 8.01
N ALA A 124 -8.52 -1.81 7.01
CA ALA A 124 -8.89 -0.40 7.05
C ALA A 124 -7.72 0.54 7.39
N ILE A 125 -6.47 0.10 7.16
CA ILE A 125 -5.31 0.99 7.25
C ILE A 125 -5.46 2.12 6.23
N ASP A 126 -5.29 3.35 6.70
CA ASP A 126 -5.51 4.58 5.91
C ASP A 126 -6.85 4.59 5.13
N ALA A 127 -7.93 4.08 5.74
CA ALA A 127 -9.25 4.05 5.08
C ALA A 127 -9.71 5.45 4.64
N GLY A 128 -9.45 6.50 5.43
CA GLY A 128 -9.77 7.88 5.06
C GLY A 128 -9.06 8.35 3.79
N GLY A 129 -7.73 8.11 3.68
CA GLY A 129 -6.96 8.40 2.48
C GLY A 129 -7.46 7.61 1.26
N ARG A 130 -7.77 6.33 1.46
CA ARG A 130 -8.32 5.44 0.42
C ARG A 130 -9.70 5.89 -0.05
N VAL A 131 -10.62 6.24 0.85
CA VAL A 131 -11.97 6.74 0.53
C VAL A 131 -11.88 8.05 -0.24
N ALA A 132 -11.05 8.99 0.22
CA ALA A 132 -10.82 10.25 -0.48
C ALA A 132 -10.29 10.02 -1.90
N TRP A 133 -9.34 9.10 -2.07
CA TRP A 133 -8.82 8.73 -3.38
C TRP A 133 -9.89 8.08 -4.28
N LEU A 134 -10.68 7.15 -3.74
CA LEU A 134 -11.75 6.47 -4.48
C LEU A 134 -12.80 7.44 -4.98
N ILE A 135 -13.30 8.33 -4.11
CA ILE A 135 -14.27 9.35 -4.50
C ILE A 135 -13.65 10.30 -5.54
N GLY A 136 -12.42 10.75 -5.32
CA GLY A 136 -11.73 11.67 -6.24
C GLY A 136 -11.48 11.11 -7.62
N ASN A 137 -11.20 9.81 -7.74
CA ASN A 137 -10.78 9.17 -9.00
C ASN A 137 -11.88 8.33 -9.66
N ARG A 138 -12.81 7.78 -8.88
CA ARG A 138 -13.85 6.82 -9.33
C ARG A 138 -15.27 7.23 -8.93
N GLY A 139 -15.43 8.33 -8.19
CA GLY A 139 -16.72 8.81 -7.69
C GLY A 139 -17.32 7.91 -6.61
N HIS A 140 -18.52 8.26 -6.15
CA HIS A 140 -19.22 7.50 -5.09
C HIS A 140 -19.53 6.05 -5.50
N THR A 141 -19.81 5.79 -6.78
CA THR A 141 -19.99 4.42 -7.26
C THR A 141 -18.72 3.59 -7.06
N GLY A 142 -17.54 4.16 -7.35
CA GLY A 142 -16.29 3.46 -7.10
C GLY A 142 -15.99 3.18 -5.63
N LEU A 143 -16.51 3.99 -4.70
CA LEU A 143 -16.45 3.69 -3.26
C LEU A 143 -17.39 2.52 -2.90
N LEU A 144 -18.62 2.50 -3.43
CA LEU A 144 -19.55 1.40 -3.19
C LEU A 144 -19.01 0.08 -3.75
N ASP A 145 -18.44 0.11 -4.97
CA ASP A 145 -17.77 -1.04 -5.58
C ASP A 145 -16.60 -1.55 -4.72
N GLU A 146 -15.89 -0.65 -4.04
CA GLU A 146 -14.82 -1.05 -3.10
C GLU A 146 -15.40 -1.73 -1.86
N ILE A 147 -16.43 -1.13 -1.24
CA ILE A 147 -17.08 -1.64 -0.02
C ILE A 147 -17.64 -3.05 -0.25
N ASP A 148 -18.23 -3.31 -1.42
CA ASP A 148 -18.78 -4.61 -1.80
C ASP A 148 -17.72 -5.73 -1.82
N LEU A 149 -16.44 -5.38 -1.92
CA LEU A 149 -15.35 -6.34 -1.95
C LEU A 149 -14.72 -6.60 -0.57
N ILE A 150 -14.98 -5.75 0.42
CA ILE A 150 -14.45 -5.89 1.77
C ILE A 150 -15.18 -7.04 2.48
N GLN A 151 -14.44 -7.98 3.06
CA GLN A 151 -15.03 -9.09 3.83
C GLN A 151 -15.09 -8.79 5.33
N SER A 152 -14.19 -7.96 5.85
CA SER A 152 -14.18 -7.52 7.24
C SER A 152 -15.33 -6.55 7.55
N ASP A 153 -16.29 -6.99 8.38
CA ASP A 153 -17.38 -6.14 8.91
C ASP A 153 -16.85 -4.85 9.58
N PHE A 154 -15.71 -4.97 10.28
CA PHE A 154 -15.04 -3.83 10.89
C PHE A 154 -14.60 -2.83 9.82
N ALA A 155 -13.91 -3.29 8.80
CA ALA A 155 -13.40 -2.40 7.77
C ALA A 155 -14.52 -1.81 6.90
N GLN A 156 -15.56 -2.59 6.56
CA GLN A 156 -16.76 -2.07 5.89
C GLN A 156 -17.37 -0.89 6.67
N ARG A 157 -17.49 -1.04 7.98
CA ARG A 157 -18.00 0.03 8.85
C ARG A 157 -17.14 1.27 8.78
N ILE A 158 -15.81 1.14 8.81
CA ILE A 158 -14.89 2.29 8.69
C ILE A 158 -15.11 2.98 7.33
N TYR A 159 -15.06 2.26 6.22
CA TYR A 159 -15.25 2.83 4.89
C TYR A 159 -16.61 3.52 4.68
N THR A 160 -17.65 3.10 5.42
CA THR A 160 -19.00 3.68 5.30
C THR A 160 -19.15 4.99 6.08
N VAL A 161 -18.32 5.26 7.08
CA VAL A 161 -18.44 6.44 7.95
C VAL A 161 -17.45 7.57 7.63
N GLU A 162 -16.42 7.29 6.84
CA GLU A 162 -15.51 8.30 6.26
C GLU A 162 -16.24 9.18 5.23
#